data_AF-A0A9E5MY33-F1
#
_entry.id   AF-A0A9E5MY33-F1
#
_cell.length_a   1.000
_cell.length_b   1.000
_cell.length_c   1.000
_cell.angle_alpha   90.00
_cell.angle_beta   90.00
_cell.angle_gamma   90.00
#
_symmetry.space_group_name_H-M   'P 1'
#
loop_
_entity.id
_entity.type
_entity.pdbx_description
1 polymer ?
#
loop_
_entity_poly.entity_id
_entity_poly.type
_entity_poly.pdbx_seq_one_letter_code
_entity_poly.pdbx_strand_id
1 'polypeptide(L)' 'LGELVIGKKMGRSSDTEITFFKSVGVAVQDVAAGSLALANAGKMNLGQRTDW' A
#
# COMPACT_ATOMS: atom_id res chain seq x y z
N LEU A 1 4.49 4.66 9.64
CA LEU A 1 3.36 4.90 8.70
C LEU A 1 2.03 4.40 9.25
N GLY A 2 1.93 3.13 9.69
CA GLY A 2 0.67 2.59 10.25
C GLY A 2 0.08 3.43 11.38
N GLU A 3 0.89 3.92 12.33
CA GLU A 3 0.42 4.79 13.41
C GLU A 3 -0.15 6.15 12.94
N LEU A 4 0.33 6.67 11.81
CA LEU A 4 -0.24 7.88 11.18
C LEU A 4 -1.60 7.56 10.56
N VAL A 5 -1.71 6.44 9.85
CA VAL A 5 -2.95 6.00 9.18
C VAL A 5 -4.07 5.75 10.18
N ILE A 6 -3.77 5.14 11.33
CA ILE A 6 -4.76 4.87 12.38
C ILE A 6 -4.98 6.07 13.33
N GLY A 7 -4.36 7.23 13.06
CA GLY A 7 -4.52 8.45 13.87
C GLY A 7 -3.85 8.41 15.25
N LYS A 8 -3.01 7.42 15.53
CA LYS A 8 -2.27 7.31 16.80
C LYS A 8 -1.12 8.33 16.90
N LYS A 9 -0.59 8.78 15.76
CA LYS A 9 0.44 9.82 15.66
C LYS A 9 -0.01 10.90 14.68
N MET A 10 0.34 12.15 14.98
CA MET A 10 0.14 13.28 14.05
C MET A 10 1.19 13.24 12.93
N GLY A 11 0.77 13.62 11.73
CA GLY A 11 1.67 13.88 10.60
C GLY A 11 2.36 15.23 10.72
N ARG A 12 2.74 15.82 9.58
CA ARG A 12 3.20 17.21 9.52
C ARG A 12 2.15 18.14 10.15
N SER A 13 2.60 19.06 10.99
CA SER A 13 1.72 19.94 11.78
C SER A 13 1.89 21.43 11.49
N SER A 14 2.93 21.81 10.75
CA SER A 14 3.15 23.19 10.32
C SER A 14 3.88 23.26 8.98
N ASP A 15 3.82 24.42 8.33
CA ASP A 15 4.45 24.66 7.03
C ASP A 15 5.99 24.78 7.13
N THR A 16 6.51 25.17 8.30
CA THR A 16 7.96 25.34 8.52
C THR A 16 8.71 24.05 8.81
N GLU A 17 8.00 22.96 9.14
CA GLU A 17 8.64 21.66 9.34
C GLU A 17 9.30 21.18 8.03
N ILE A 18 10.26 20.26 8.13
CA ILE A 18 10.72 19.44 7.00
C ILE A 18 10.41 18.00 7.37
N THR A 19 9.73 17.28 6.48
CA THR A 19 9.30 15.90 6.72
C THR A 19 10.06 14.96 5.80
N PHE A 20 10.77 14.00 6.36
CA PHE A 20 11.45 12.95 5.60
C PHE A 20 10.74 11.62 5.81
N PHE A 21 10.19 11.06 4.73
CA PHE A 21 9.68 9.70 4.74
C PHE A 21 10.76 8.73 4.27
N LYS A 22 11.08 7.74 5.10
CA LYS A 22 11.98 6.66 4.75
C LYS A 22 11.26 5.31 4.84
N SER A 23 11.55 4.46 3.86
CA SER A 23 11.10 3.07 3.80
C SER A 23 12.21 2.15 3.30
N VAL A 24 12.06 0.87 3.64
CA VAL A 24 12.85 -0.27 3.13
C VAL A 24 11.99 -1.30 2.39
N GLY A 25 10.67 -1.05 2.29
CA GLY A 25 9.68 -2.02 1.80
C GLY A 25 9.12 -2.91 2.91
N VAL A 26 7.86 -3.33 2.79
CA VAL A 26 7.19 -4.23 3.74
C VAL A 26 6.38 -5.25 2.96
N ALA A 27 6.74 -6.54 3.05
CA ALA A 27 6.13 -7.61 2.26
C ALA A 27 4.59 -7.69 2.33
N VAL A 28 4.00 -7.31 3.47
CA VAL A 28 2.54 -7.28 3.63
C VAL A 28 1.86 -6.30 2.66
N GLN A 29 2.55 -5.21 2.28
CA GLN A 29 2.04 -4.24 1.32
C GLN A 29 1.98 -4.84 -0.09
N ASP A 30 2.98 -5.64 -0.47
CA ASP A 30 3.01 -6.35 -1.75
C ASP A 30 1.88 -7.37 -1.85
N VAL A 31 1.69 -8.18 -0.79
CA VAL A 31 0.62 -9.17 -0.73
C VAL A 31 -0.76 -8.49 -0.81
N ALA A 32 -0.96 -7.38 -0.09
CA ALA A 32 -2.22 -6.65 -0.12
C ALA A 32 -2.50 -6.06 -1.52
N ALA A 33 -1.50 -5.43 -2.15
CA ALA A 33 -1.61 -4.89 -3.50
C ALA A 33 -1.88 -5.98 -4.54
N GLY A 34 -1.13 -7.09 -4.49
CA GLY A 34 -1.29 -8.23 -5.39
C GLY A 34 -2.68 -8.88 -5.26
N SER A 35 -3.17 -9.06 -4.04
CA SER A 35 -4.51 -9.62 -3.79
C SER A 35 -5.61 -8.74 -4.37
N LEU A 36 -5.50 -7.41 -4.18
CA LEU A 36 -6.45 -6.46 -4.75
C LEU A 36 -6.40 -6.45 -6.29
N ALA A 37 -5.19 -6.44 -6.87
CA ALA A 37 -4.99 -6.49 -8.30
C ALA A 37 -5.60 -7.77 -8.91
N LEU A 38 -5.37 -8.93 -8.30
CA LEU A 38 -5.93 -10.21 -8.75
C LEU A 38 -7.47 -10.22 -8.66
N ALA A 39 -8.04 -9.71 -7.56
CA ALA A 39 -9.48 -9.61 -7.40
C ALA A 39 -10.11 -8.70 -8.47
N ASN A 40 -9.45 -7.58 -8.80
CA ASN A 40 -9.92 -6.67 -9.84
C ASN A 40 -9.78 -7.28 -11.25
N ALA A 41 -8.70 -8.00 -11.52
CA ALA A 41 -8.53 -8.72 -12.78
C ALA A 41 -9.68 -9.70 -13.04
N GLY A 42 -10.11 -10.43 -12.00
CA GLY A 42 -11.28 -11.31 -12.09
C GLY A 42 -12.58 -10.56 -12.44
N LYS A 43 -12.81 -9.38 -11.86
CA LYS A 43 -14.00 -8.55 -12.15
C LYS A 43 -13.98 -7.94 -13.55
N MET A 44 -12.79 -7.65 -14.07
CA MET A 44 -12.59 -6.99 -15.37
C MET A 44 -12.34 -7.99 -16.50
N ASN A 45 -12.35 -9.30 -16.21
CA ASN A 45 -12.01 -10.36 -17.14
C ASN A 45 -10.62 -10.16 -17.79
N LEU A 46 -9.63 -9.83 -16.98
CA LEU A 46 -8.24 -9.62 -17.39
C LEU A 46 -7.35 -10.79 -16.96
N GLY A 47 -6.33 -11.07 -17.77
CA GLY A 47 -5.32 -12.10 -17.51
C GLY A 47 -5.62 -13.44 -18.18
N GLN A 48 -4.81 -14.44 -17.85
CA GLN A 48 -4.92 -15.80 -18.40
C GLN A 48 -4.58 -16.82 -17.31
N ARG A 49 -5.35 -17.90 -17.25
CA ARG A 49 -5.00 -19.06 -16.42
C ARG A 49 -3.99 -19.92 -17.16
N THR A 50 -2.88 -20.22 -16.49
CA THR A 50 -1.82 -21.08 -17.01
C THR A 50 -1.77 -22.36 -16.19
N ASP A 51 -1.63 -23.49 -16.86
CA ASP A 51 -1.30 -24.74 -16.20
C ASP A 51 0.22 -24.77 -15.97
N TRP A 52 0.63 -25.07 -14.74
CA TRP A 52 2.03 -25.17 -14.30
C TRP A 52 2.36 -26.61 -13.95
#